data_AF-A0A382L6K7-F1
#
_entry.id   AF-A0A382L6K7-F1
#
_cell.length_a   1.000
_cell.length_b   1.000
_cell.length_c   1.000
_cell.angle_alpha   90.00
_cell.angle_beta   90.00
_cell.angle_gamma   90.00
#
_symmetry.space_group_name_H-M   'P 1'
#
loop_
_entity.id
_entity.type
_entity.pdbx_description
1 polymer ?
#
loop_
_entity_poly.entity_id
_entity_poly.type
_entity_poly.pdbx_seq_one_letter_code
_entity_poly.pdbx_strand_id
1 'polypeptide(L)'
;MRGVLQQQTLARPASFSGIGLHSGNKVSMTLLPASPNTGVIFRRVDLDSRAEIPAQVANVAETDRSTTLSRGNAKVQTVEHVLAALYGFGVTNAVVELDSSEPPVADGSARQFCTLIREAGIEAQAERVEPIQITAPIEYIHNG
;
A
#
# COMPACT_ATOMS: atom_id res chain seq x y z
N MET A 1 -19.52 -21.38 11.16
CA MET A 1 -18.05 -21.27 11.09
C MET A 1 -17.73 -20.05 10.25
N ARG A 2 -17.06 -19.03 10.79
CA ARG A 2 -16.52 -17.95 9.95
C ARG A 2 -15.46 -18.60 9.04
N GLY A 3 -15.67 -18.56 7.73
CA GLY A 3 -14.76 -19.17 6.76
C GLY A 3 -13.35 -18.62 6.95
N VAL A 4 -12.36 -19.48 6.76
CA VAL A 4 -10.96 -19.06 6.75
C VAL A 4 -10.74 -18.16 5.53
N LEU A 5 -10.33 -16.91 5.76
CA LEU A 5 -10.00 -15.98 4.68
C LEU A 5 -8.68 -16.44 4.03
N GLN A 6 -8.70 -16.61 2.70
CA GLN A 6 -7.50 -16.82 1.90
C GLN A 6 -6.80 -15.48 1.64
N GLN A 7 -5.48 -15.52 1.54
CA GLN A 7 -4.72 -14.39 1.06
C GLN A 7 -5.13 -14.04 -0.38
N GLN A 8 -5.01 -12.77 -0.75
CA GLN A 8 -5.41 -12.29 -2.06
C GLN A 8 -4.35 -11.36 -2.64
N THR A 9 -4.21 -11.40 -3.96
CA THR A 9 -3.34 -10.52 -4.76
C THR A 9 -4.12 -9.96 -5.94
N LEU A 10 -3.56 -8.98 -6.66
CA LEU A 10 -4.10 -8.59 -7.96
C LEU A 10 -3.96 -9.74 -8.97
N ALA A 11 -4.92 -9.90 -9.88
CA ALA A 11 -4.86 -10.92 -10.94
C ALA A 11 -3.94 -10.49 -12.12
N ARG A 12 -3.75 -9.19 -12.31
CA ARG A 12 -2.82 -8.62 -13.30
C ARG A 12 -2.29 -7.25 -12.85
N PRO A 13 -1.17 -6.77 -13.41
CA PRO A 13 -0.70 -5.41 -13.19
C PRO A 13 -1.73 -4.34 -13.57
N ALA A 14 -1.76 -3.23 -12.82
CA ALA A 14 -2.53 -2.03 -13.16
C ALA A 14 -1.74 -0.75 -12.83
N SER A 15 -1.74 0.20 -13.75
CA SER A 15 -0.92 1.41 -13.66
C SER A 15 -1.76 2.68 -13.75
N PHE A 16 -1.30 3.73 -13.08
CA PHE A 16 -1.87 5.06 -13.16
C PHE A 16 -0.79 6.12 -12.98
N SER A 17 -0.84 7.14 -13.83
CA SER A 17 0.09 8.27 -13.76
C SER A 17 -0.66 9.55 -13.39
N GLY A 18 -0.02 10.38 -12.58
CA GLY A 18 -0.58 11.64 -12.10
C GLY A 18 0.48 12.53 -11.47
N ILE A 19 0.06 13.36 -10.52
CA ILE A 19 0.91 14.32 -9.81
C ILE A 19 0.83 14.01 -8.31
N GLY A 20 1.94 14.02 -7.59
CA GLY A 20 1.97 13.89 -6.12
C GLY A 20 1.40 15.13 -5.42
N LEU A 21 0.72 14.96 -4.29
CA LEU A 21 0.04 16.06 -3.57
C LEU A 21 1.04 17.05 -2.99
N HIS A 22 2.06 16.56 -2.30
CA HIS A 22 3.04 17.40 -1.59
C HIS A 22 4.25 17.72 -2.44
N SER A 23 4.70 16.77 -3.24
CA SER A 23 5.88 16.94 -4.09
C SER A 23 5.62 17.78 -5.34
N GLY A 24 4.38 17.76 -5.87
CA GLY A 24 4.07 18.34 -7.19
C GLY A 24 4.74 17.61 -8.36
N ASN A 25 5.43 16.50 -8.11
CA ASN A 25 6.14 15.74 -9.11
C ASN A 25 5.16 14.87 -9.91
N LYS A 26 5.45 14.70 -11.21
CA LYS A 26 4.80 13.64 -11.98
C LYS A 26 5.24 12.30 -11.43
N VAL A 27 4.31 11.35 -11.37
CA VAL A 27 4.55 9.99 -10.92
C VAL A 27 3.75 9.02 -11.75
N SER A 28 4.38 7.91 -12.12
CA SER A 28 3.74 6.68 -12.57
C SER A 28 3.77 5.65 -11.44
N MET A 29 2.59 5.18 -11.06
CA MET A 29 2.40 4.13 -10.08
C MET A 29 1.92 2.86 -10.77
N THR A 30 2.47 1.70 -10.38
CA THR A 30 1.99 0.39 -10.83
C THR A 30 1.75 -0.55 -9.65
N LEU A 31 0.53 -1.10 -9.58
CA LEU A 31 0.17 -2.18 -8.66
C LEU A 31 0.46 -3.52 -9.34
N LEU A 32 1.30 -4.34 -8.72
CA LEU A 32 1.70 -5.65 -9.23
C LEU A 32 1.19 -6.77 -8.33
N PRO A 33 0.83 -7.94 -8.91
CA PRO A 33 0.63 -9.16 -8.16
C PRO A 33 1.88 -9.52 -7.33
N ALA A 34 1.68 -10.10 -6.16
CA ALA A 34 2.77 -10.57 -5.31
C ALA A 34 2.51 -11.97 -4.76
N SER A 35 3.59 -12.70 -4.47
CA SER A 35 3.53 -14.04 -3.89
C SER A 35 2.88 -14.03 -2.49
N PRO A 36 2.39 -15.18 -2.01
CA PRO A 36 1.83 -15.29 -0.67
C PRO A 36 2.84 -14.86 0.41
N ASN A 37 2.34 -14.30 1.51
CA ASN A 37 3.10 -13.78 2.64
C ASN A 37 4.05 -12.60 2.33
N THR A 38 3.93 -11.99 1.14
CA THR A 38 4.71 -10.79 0.79
C THR A 38 4.24 -9.58 1.60
N GLY A 39 2.94 -9.49 1.88
CA GLY A 39 2.32 -8.26 2.35
C GLY A 39 2.27 -7.20 1.25
N VAL A 40 2.07 -5.94 1.64
CA VAL A 40 2.16 -4.80 0.73
C VAL A 40 3.55 -4.18 0.82
N ILE A 41 4.23 -4.03 -0.32
CA ILE A 41 5.57 -3.43 -0.42
C ILE A 41 5.51 -2.24 -1.37
N PHE A 42 6.05 -1.10 -0.95
CA PHE A 42 6.32 0.02 -1.86
C PHE A 42 7.73 -0.11 -2.43
N ARG A 43 7.88 0.03 -3.75
CA ARG A 43 9.15 -0.06 -4.46
C ARG A 43 9.42 1.21 -5.25
N ARG A 44 10.54 1.88 -4.96
CA ARG A 44 10.99 3.09 -5.66
C ARG A 44 11.82 2.73 -6.87
N VAL A 45 11.20 2.64 -8.05
CA VAL A 45 11.86 2.17 -9.28
C VAL A 45 12.71 3.24 -9.97
N ASP A 46 12.57 4.50 -9.56
CA ASP A 46 13.41 5.61 -9.99
C ASP A 46 14.79 5.64 -9.31
N LEU A 47 14.97 4.88 -8.22
CA LEU A 47 16.26 4.73 -7.56
C LEU A 47 17.03 3.55 -8.16
N ASP A 48 18.35 3.70 -8.34
CA ASP A 48 19.23 2.62 -8.85
C ASP A 48 19.12 1.33 -8.03
N SER A 49 18.93 1.47 -6.71
CA SER A 49 18.75 0.35 -5.78
C SER A 49 17.40 -0.36 -5.89
N ARG A 50 16.43 0.25 -6.59
CA ARG A 50 15.01 -0.15 -6.61
C ARG A 50 14.47 -0.45 -5.21
N ALA A 51 14.78 0.43 -4.25
CA ALA A 51 14.56 0.19 -2.83
C ALA A 51 13.12 -0.22 -2.51
N GLU A 52 12.98 -1.24 -1.65
CA GLU A 52 11.70 -1.78 -1.19
C GLU A 52 11.44 -1.47 0.28
N ILE A 53 10.27 -0.92 0.54
CA ILE A 53 9.79 -0.50 1.86
C ILE A 53 8.49 -1.26 2.16
N PRO A 54 8.54 -2.31 3.01
CA PRO A 54 7.33 -3.00 3.45
C PRO A 54 6.38 -2.04 4.19
N ALA A 55 5.08 -2.11 3.91
CA ALA A 55 4.05 -1.32 4.57
C ALA A 55 3.75 -1.87 5.98
N GLN A 56 4.70 -1.69 6.88
CA GLN A 56 4.65 -2.15 8.26
C GLN A 56 4.83 -0.97 9.21
N VAL A 57 4.23 -1.05 10.41
CA VAL A 57 4.32 0.00 11.45
C VAL A 57 5.78 0.34 11.77
N ALA A 58 6.67 -0.66 11.77
CA ALA A 58 8.11 -0.47 12.02
C ALA A 58 8.83 0.45 10.99
N ASN A 59 8.23 0.64 9.80
CA ASN A 59 8.77 1.51 8.76
C ASN A 59 8.08 2.87 8.71
N VAL A 60 7.10 3.16 9.57
CA VAL A 60 6.48 4.49 9.66
C VAL A 60 7.49 5.47 10.26
N ALA A 61 7.82 6.51 9.50
CA ALA A 61 8.84 7.50 9.88
C ALA A 61 8.27 8.86 10.26
N GLU A 62 7.22 9.31 9.55
CA GLU A 62 6.58 10.59 9.77
C GLU A 62 5.07 10.44 9.63
N THR A 63 4.32 11.16 10.47
CA THR A 63 2.85 11.19 10.45
C THR A 63 2.29 12.62 10.32
N ASP A 64 3.16 13.61 10.09
CA ASP A 64 2.76 15.00 9.91
C ASP A 64 2.12 15.18 8.52
N ARG A 65 0.83 15.51 8.49
CA ARG A 65 0.01 15.75 7.29
C ARG A 65 -0.23 14.55 6.36
N SER A 66 0.58 13.49 6.44
CA SER A 66 0.43 12.23 5.70
C SER A 66 1.15 11.09 6.43
N THR A 67 0.94 9.84 6.02
CA THR A 67 1.78 8.72 6.50
C THR A 67 2.98 8.55 5.56
N THR A 68 4.19 8.58 6.13
CA THR A 68 5.42 8.33 5.40
C THR A 68 6.08 7.04 5.86
N LEU A 69 6.41 6.17 4.91
CA LEU A 69 7.23 4.98 5.13
C LEU A 69 8.68 5.27 4.74
N SER A 70 9.64 4.75 5.50
CA SER A 70 11.06 4.83 5.16
C SER A 70 11.80 3.52 5.45
N ARG A 71 12.86 3.27 4.68
CA ARG A 71 13.82 2.20 4.95
C ARG A 71 15.17 2.57 4.36
N GLY A 72 16.19 2.66 5.22
CA GLY A 72 17.49 3.23 4.81
C GLY A 72 17.32 4.66 4.31
N ASN A 73 17.82 4.96 3.11
CA ASN A 73 17.73 6.29 2.51
C ASN A 73 16.48 6.50 1.64
N ALA A 74 15.64 5.47 1.47
CA ALA A 74 14.44 5.56 0.65
C ALA A 74 13.21 5.91 1.49
N LYS A 75 12.34 6.74 0.94
CA LYS A 75 11.04 7.10 1.54
C LYS A 75 9.92 7.13 0.52
N VAL A 76 8.71 6.85 0.99
CA VAL A 76 7.45 7.01 0.25
C VAL A 76 6.44 7.69 1.18
N GLN A 77 5.93 8.84 0.75
CA GLN A 77 4.97 9.65 1.49
C GLN A 77 3.54 9.38 0.98
N THR A 78 2.53 9.79 1.75
CA THR A 78 1.11 9.74 1.33
C THR A 78 0.64 8.33 0.93
N VAL A 79 1.05 7.31 1.68
CA VAL A 79 0.75 5.89 1.36
C VAL A 79 -0.69 5.48 1.70
N GLU A 80 -1.36 6.23 2.57
CA GLU A 80 -2.59 5.86 3.25
C GLU A 80 -3.77 5.57 2.30
N HIS A 81 -3.95 6.34 1.22
CA HIS A 81 -5.06 6.11 0.30
C HIS A 81 -4.88 4.87 -0.57
N VAL A 82 -3.63 4.56 -0.96
CA VAL A 82 -3.30 3.32 -1.69
C VAL A 82 -3.53 2.12 -0.77
N LEU A 83 -3.06 2.19 0.48
CA LEU A 83 -3.25 1.15 1.49
C LEU A 83 -4.73 0.93 1.81
N ALA A 84 -5.50 2.02 1.96
CA ALA A 84 -6.95 1.95 2.20
C ALA A 84 -7.69 1.26 1.05
N ALA A 85 -7.31 1.55 -0.20
CA ALA A 85 -7.90 0.90 -1.37
C ALA A 85 -7.56 -0.59 -1.43
N LEU A 86 -6.29 -0.97 -1.25
CA LEU A 86 -5.88 -2.38 -1.22
C LEU A 86 -6.60 -3.17 -0.12
N TYR A 87 -6.63 -2.61 1.10
CA TYR A 87 -7.31 -3.22 2.23
C TYR A 87 -8.82 -3.34 2.01
N GLY A 88 -9.47 -2.30 1.48
CA GLY A 88 -10.91 -2.31 1.19
C GLY A 88 -11.32 -3.37 0.16
N PHE A 89 -10.41 -3.79 -0.71
CA PHE A 89 -10.61 -4.88 -1.67
C PHE A 89 -10.14 -6.25 -1.16
N GLY A 90 -9.58 -6.34 0.05
CA GLY A 90 -9.06 -7.60 0.61
C GLY A 90 -7.70 -8.02 0.07
N VAL A 91 -6.99 -7.15 -0.67
CA VAL A 91 -5.65 -7.46 -1.19
C VAL A 91 -4.66 -7.53 -0.04
N THR A 92 -4.07 -8.70 0.17
CA THR A 92 -3.08 -8.96 1.23
C THR A 92 -1.65 -8.89 0.71
N ASN A 93 -1.44 -9.20 -0.57
CA ASN A 93 -0.12 -9.23 -1.19
C ASN A 93 -0.11 -8.36 -2.45
N ALA A 94 0.76 -7.34 -2.47
CA ALA A 94 0.96 -6.49 -3.63
C ALA A 94 2.33 -5.79 -3.58
N VAL A 95 2.91 -5.54 -4.76
CA VAL A 95 4.03 -4.59 -4.89
C VAL A 95 3.50 -3.32 -5.55
N VAL A 96 3.71 -2.18 -4.90
CA VAL A 96 3.37 -0.85 -5.39
C VAL A 96 4.64 -0.18 -5.89
N GLU A 97 4.86 -0.20 -7.21
CA GLU A 97 5.97 0.50 -7.83
C GLU A 97 5.65 1.98 -8.05
N LEU A 98 6.63 2.84 -7.77
CA LEU A 98 6.56 4.29 -7.94
C LEU A 98 7.88 4.78 -8.55
N ASP A 99 7.81 5.67 -9.54
CA ASP A 99 8.97 6.40 -10.07
C ASP A 99 9.17 7.78 -9.42
N SER A 100 8.59 7.97 -8.22
CA SER A 100 8.69 9.18 -7.41
C SER A 100 8.48 8.83 -5.94
N SER A 101 8.74 9.77 -5.03
CA SER A 101 8.63 9.57 -3.58
C SER A 101 7.21 9.60 -3.01
N GLU A 102 6.19 9.68 -3.85
CA GLU A 102 4.79 9.87 -3.44
C GLU A 102 3.85 9.30 -4.52
N PRO A 103 2.78 8.56 -4.17
CA PRO A 103 1.74 8.18 -5.11
C PRO A 103 1.03 9.39 -5.73
N PRO A 104 0.40 9.24 -6.92
CA PRO A 104 -0.37 10.33 -7.50
C PRO A 104 -1.61 10.64 -6.66
N VAL A 105 -1.90 11.92 -6.43
CA VAL A 105 -3.04 12.38 -5.61
C VAL A 105 -4.40 12.00 -6.18
N ALA A 106 -4.48 11.77 -7.50
CA ALA A 106 -5.73 11.56 -8.23
C ALA A 106 -6.76 12.68 -7.94
N ASP A 107 -7.91 12.35 -7.35
CA ASP A 107 -8.95 13.30 -6.92
C ASP A 107 -8.89 13.62 -5.42
N GLY A 108 -7.81 13.22 -4.74
CA GLY A 108 -7.65 13.34 -3.29
C GLY A 108 -8.34 12.22 -2.50
N SER A 109 -9.00 11.26 -3.15
CA SER A 109 -9.64 10.11 -2.52
C SER A 109 -9.01 8.79 -2.97
N ALA A 110 -9.50 7.67 -2.42
CA ALA A 110 -9.11 6.32 -2.87
C ALA A 110 -9.81 5.88 -4.18
N ARG A 111 -10.73 6.66 -4.75
CA ARG A 111 -11.60 6.24 -5.86
C ARG A 111 -10.82 5.73 -7.07
N GLN A 112 -9.76 6.43 -7.46
CA GLN A 112 -8.95 6.03 -8.61
C GLN A 112 -8.24 4.69 -8.38
N PHE A 113 -7.69 4.49 -7.18
CA PHE A 113 -7.04 3.24 -6.81
C PHE A 113 -8.04 2.08 -6.72
N CYS A 114 -9.23 2.32 -6.19
CA CYS A 114 -10.33 1.35 -6.19
C CYS A 114 -10.73 0.93 -7.60
N THR A 115 -10.76 1.87 -8.56
CA THR A 115 -11.04 1.54 -9.97
C THR A 115 -9.94 0.67 -10.57
N LEU A 116 -8.66 1.02 -10.35
CA LEU A 116 -7.53 0.22 -10.83
C LEU A 116 -7.56 -1.22 -10.31
N ILE A 117 -7.78 -1.40 -9.00
CA ILE A 117 -7.84 -2.72 -8.37
C ILE A 117 -9.02 -3.53 -8.92
N ARG A 118 -10.19 -2.90 -9.08
CA ARG A 118 -11.38 -3.54 -9.65
C ARG A 118 -11.14 -4.03 -11.07
N GLU A 119 -10.50 -3.20 -11.90
CA GLU A 119 -10.20 -3.55 -13.29
C GLU A 119 -9.10 -4.61 -13.39
N ALA A 120 -8.09 -4.55 -12.53
CA ALA A 120 -7.06 -5.57 -12.42
C ALA A 120 -7.65 -6.94 -12.06
N GLY A 121 -8.68 -6.95 -11.23
CA GLY A 121 -9.24 -8.17 -10.66
C GLY A 121 -8.37 -8.69 -9.51
N ILE A 122 -8.93 -9.65 -8.77
CA ILE A 122 -8.33 -10.23 -7.58
C ILE A 122 -8.22 -11.73 -7.74
N GLU A 123 -7.09 -12.28 -7.32
CA GLU A 123 -6.81 -13.70 -7.32
C GLU A 123 -6.55 -14.18 -5.89
N ALA A 124 -7.22 -15.28 -5.52
CA ALA A 124 -7.03 -15.92 -4.23
C ALA A 124 -5.76 -16.78 -4.24
N GLN A 125 -5.08 -16.83 -3.10
CA GLN A 125 -3.86 -17.60 -2.88
C GLN A 125 -4.14 -18.73 -1.88
N ALA A 126 -3.37 -19.82 -1.94
CA ALA A 126 -3.63 -21.02 -1.13
C ALA A 126 -3.49 -20.77 0.38
N GLU A 127 -2.69 -19.78 0.74
CA GLU A 127 -2.33 -19.38 2.09
C GLU A 127 -3.48 -18.65 2.77
N ARG A 128 -3.51 -18.76 4.09
CA ARG A 128 -4.57 -18.20 4.92
C ARG A 128 -4.14 -16.83 5.43
N VAL A 129 -5.10 -15.95 5.64
CA VAL A 129 -4.90 -14.71 6.38
C VAL A 129 -4.89 -15.06 7.86
N GLU A 130 -3.84 -14.64 8.57
CA GLU A 130 -3.82 -14.63 10.04
C GLU A 130 -4.51 -13.35 10.54
N PRO A 131 -5.71 -13.45 11.14
CA PRO A 131 -6.43 -12.27 11.58
C PRO A 131 -5.80 -11.68 12.85
N ILE A 132 -5.66 -10.36 12.88
CA ILE A 132 -5.37 -9.64 14.12
C ILE A 132 -6.65 -9.59 14.95
N GLN A 133 -6.65 -10.26 16.10
CA GLN A 133 -7.76 -10.27 17.02
C GLN A 133 -7.48 -9.36 18.22
N ILE A 134 -8.32 -8.34 18.41
CA ILE A 134 -8.32 -7.52 19.62
C ILE A 134 -9.03 -8.31 20.72
N THR A 135 -8.28 -8.78 21.72
CA THR A 135 -8.79 -9.63 22.81
C THR A 135 -9.16 -8.87 24.07
N ALA A 136 -8.73 -7.63 24.19
CA ALA A 136 -9.05 -6.71 25.27
C ALA A 136 -9.00 -5.26 24.75
N PRO A 137 -9.66 -4.29 25.40
CA PRO A 137 -9.55 -2.87 25.05
C PRO A 137 -8.09 -2.38 25.07
N ILE A 138 -7.72 -1.59 24.07
CA ILE A 138 -6.42 -0.92 23.99
C ILE A 138 -6.70 0.58 23.88
N GLU A 139 -6.10 1.37 24.76
CA GLU A 139 -6.20 2.82 24.77
C GLU A 139 -4.80 3.43 24.66
N TYR A 140 -4.67 4.49 23.85
CA TYR A 140 -3.47 5.29 23.75
C TYR A 140 -3.83 6.75 24.03
N ILE A 141 -3.15 7.36 25.00
CA ILE A 141 -3.34 8.75 25.42
C ILE A 141 -2.02 9.48 25.17
N HIS A 142 -2.05 10.50 24.30
CA HIS A 142 -0.93 11.39 24.08
C HIS A 142 -1.23 12.74 24.75
N ASN A 143 -0.52 13.01 25.84
CA ASN A 143 -0.51 14.34 26.45
C ASN A 143 0.57 15.13 25.73
N GLY A 144 0.16 16.09 24.90
CA GLY A 144 1.04 16.84 24.00
C GLY A 144 2.19 17.59 24.65
#